data_AF-A0A3N1RWG8-F1
#
_entry.id   AF-A0A3N1RWG8-F1
#
_cell.length_a   1.000
_cell.length_b   1.000
_cell.length_c   1.000
_cell.angle_alpha   90.00
_cell.angle_beta   90.00
_cell.angle_gamma   90.00
#
_symmetry.space_group_name_H-M   'P 1'
#
loop_
_entity.id
_entity.type
_entity.pdbx_description
1 polymer ?
#
loop_
_entity_poly.entity_id
_entity_poly.type
_entity_poly.pdbx_seq_one_letter_code
_entity_poly.pdbx_strand_id
1 'polypeptide(L)'
;MDRLELTELTTLLRACAGEGEGIDLDGDVLDTLFLDLGYDSLALLQTTGVIERDYDVLLDEEALDDAETPRQYLDLVNRALAARIAA
;
A
#
# COMPACT_ATOMS: atom_id res chain seq x y z
N MET A 1 3.86 2.29 15.23
CA MET A 1 4.84 2.02 14.16
C MET A 1 5.18 3.32 13.46
N ASP A 2 6.44 3.50 13.11
CA ASP A 2 6.99 4.67 12.39
C ASP A 2 7.17 4.45 10.88
N ARG A 3 7.02 3.20 10.42
CA ARG A 3 7.15 2.79 9.03
C ARG A 3 6.27 1.56 8.76
N LEU A 4 5.65 1.51 7.58
CA LEU A 4 5.02 0.34 7.00
C LEU A 4 6.04 -0.41 6.13
N GLU A 5 6.15 -1.72 6.33
CA GLU A 5 7.04 -2.60 5.56
C GLU A 5 6.26 -3.35 4.46
N LEU A 6 6.98 -3.85 3.44
CA LEU A 6 6.37 -4.55 2.30
C LEU A 6 5.52 -5.76 2.72
N THR A 7 5.97 -6.50 3.74
CA THR A 7 5.23 -7.66 4.28
C THR A 7 3.87 -7.26 4.87
N GLU A 8 3.81 -6.10 5.54
CA GLU A 8 2.54 -5.58 6.07
C GLU A 8 1.62 -5.13 4.95
N LEU A 9 2.16 -4.39 3.97
CA LEU A 9 1.42 -4.02 2.76
C LEU A 9 0.86 -5.24 2.03
N THR A 10 1.66 -6.31 1.89
CA THR A 10 1.24 -7.58 1.28
C THR A 10 0.09 -8.21 2.03
N THR A 11 0.15 -8.21 3.36
CA THR A 11 -0.88 -8.78 4.22
C THR A 11 -2.20 -8.02 4.06
N LEU A 12 -2.13 -6.68 4.04
CA LEU A 12 -3.30 -5.82 3.84
C LEU A 12 -3.90 -6.00 2.44
N LEU A 13 -3.06 -5.98 1.40
CA LEU A 13 -3.48 -6.19 0.03
C LEU A 13 -4.14 -7.55 -0.18
N ARG A 14 -3.57 -8.63 0.38
CA ARG A 14 -4.20 -9.96 0.32
C ARG A 14 -5.53 -9.98 1.08
N ALA A 15 -5.62 -9.33 2.23
CA ALA A 15 -6.89 -9.24 2.97
C ALA A 15 -7.97 -8.47 2.20
N CYS A 16 -7.59 -7.41 1.46
CA CYS A 16 -8.50 -6.61 0.66
C CYS A 16 -8.84 -7.24 -0.70
N ALA A 17 -7.89 -7.92 -1.35
CA ALA A 17 -8.10 -8.61 -2.62
C ALA A 17 -8.99 -9.86 -2.50
N GLY A 18 -9.12 -10.44 -1.29
CA GLY A 18 -9.96 -11.61 -1.02
C GLY A 18 -9.15 -12.90 -0.85
N GLU A 19 -9.81 -13.96 -0.36
CA GLU A 19 -9.20 -15.25 -0.03
C GLU A 19 -8.62 -15.95 -1.27
N GLY A 20 -7.33 -15.72 -1.53
CA GLY A 20 -6.49 -16.55 -2.41
C GLY A 20 -5.94 -15.89 -3.68
N GLU A 21 -6.30 -14.64 -3.98
CA GLU A 21 -5.94 -14.01 -5.26
C GLU A 21 -4.66 -13.14 -5.19
N GLY A 22 -4.24 -12.73 -3.99
CA GLY A 22 -3.07 -11.86 -3.80
C GLY A 22 -1.72 -12.59 -3.90
N ILE A 23 -0.89 -12.17 -4.86
CA ILE A 23 0.50 -12.61 -5.01
C ILE A 23 1.34 -12.13 -3.82
N ASP A 24 2.26 -12.98 -3.35
CA ASP A 24 3.20 -12.56 -2.31
C ASP A 24 4.14 -11.48 -2.86
N LEU A 25 4.09 -10.27 -2.29
CA LEU A 25 5.00 -9.21 -2.69
C LEU A 25 6.35 -9.41 -2.00
N ASP A 26 7.20 -10.25 -2.59
CA ASP A 26 8.57 -10.49 -2.11
C ASP A 26 9.63 -9.95 -3.07
N GLY A 27 10.66 -9.33 -2.50
CA GLY A 27 11.92 -8.97 -3.16
C GLY A 27 11.79 -8.12 -4.42
N ASP A 28 11.68 -8.78 -5.57
CA ASP A 28 11.87 -8.23 -6.92
C ASP A 28 10.62 -7.51 -7.46
N VAL A 29 9.45 -7.70 -6.83
CA VAL A 29 8.18 -7.16 -7.34
C VAL A 29 7.90 -5.71 -6.95
N LEU A 30 8.82 -5.07 -6.21
CA LEU A 30 8.68 -3.69 -5.77
C LEU A 30 8.54 -2.69 -6.93
N ASP A 31 9.19 -2.98 -8.04
CA ASP A 31 9.16 -2.18 -9.27
C ASP A 31 8.17 -2.73 -10.31
N THR A 32 7.37 -3.74 -9.93
CA THR A 32 6.34 -4.32 -10.78
C THR A 32 5.02 -3.60 -10.56
N LEU A 33 4.25 -3.41 -11.64
CA LEU A 33 2.94 -2.79 -11.56
C LEU A 33 1.98 -3.68 -10.76
N PHE A 34 1.14 -3.08 -9.90
CA PHE A 34 0.12 -3.82 -9.17
C PHE A 34 -0.77 -4.67 -10.08
N LEU A 35 -1.12 -4.14 -11.26
CA LEU A 35 -1.91 -4.84 -12.26
C LEU A 35 -1.22 -6.13 -12.75
N ASP A 36 0.10 -6.11 -12.94
CA ASP A 36 0.89 -7.29 -13.36
C ASP A 36 1.00 -8.32 -12.22
N LEU A 37 0.92 -7.84 -10.98
CA LEU A 37 0.88 -8.64 -9.77
C LEU A 37 -0.53 -9.19 -9.45
N GLY A 38 -1.51 -8.95 -10.32
CA GLY A 38 -2.89 -9.39 -10.13
C GLY A 38 -3.69 -8.59 -9.10
N TYR A 39 -3.22 -7.39 -8.75
CA TYR A 39 -3.94 -6.47 -7.89
C TYR A 39 -4.69 -5.41 -8.72
N ASP A 40 -6.00 -5.32 -8.47
CA ASP A 40 -6.85 -4.28 -9.05
C ASP A 40 -6.85 -2.99 -8.22
N SER A 41 -7.27 -1.89 -8.86
CA SER A 41 -7.43 -0.58 -8.21
C SER A 41 -8.37 -0.61 -7.01
N LEU A 42 -9.38 -1.51 -7.00
CA LEU A 42 -10.28 -1.67 -5.85
C LEU A 42 -9.55 -2.21 -4.62
N ALA A 43 -8.66 -3.19 -4.80
CA ALA A 43 -7.87 -3.74 -3.70
C ALA A 43 -6.92 -2.69 -3.12
N LEU A 44 -6.32 -1.86 -3.99
CA LEU A 44 -5.50 -0.72 -3.58
C LEU A 44 -6.32 0.31 -2.80
N LEU A 45 -7.48 0.72 -3.31
CA LEU A 45 -8.35 1.70 -2.66
C LEU A 45 -8.81 1.22 -1.27
N GLN A 46 -9.21 -0.05 -1.16
CA GLN A 46 -9.60 -0.65 0.12
C GLN A 46 -8.42 -0.71 1.10
N THR A 47 -7.24 -1.09 0.61
CA THR A 47 -6.01 -1.12 1.40
C THR A 47 -5.66 0.27 1.93
N THR A 48 -5.74 1.30 1.07
CA THR A 48 -5.54 2.70 1.43
C THR A 48 -6.47 3.10 2.57
N GLY A 49 -7.79 2.86 2.43
CA GLY A 49 -8.76 3.22 3.47
C GLY A 49 -8.53 2.48 4.80
N VAL A 50 -8.04 1.24 4.76
CA VAL A 50 -7.63 0.52 5.98
C VAL A 50 -6.40 1.18 6.60
N ILE A 51 -5.39 1.54 5.80
CA ILE A 51 -4.17 2.18 6.29
C ILE A 51 -4.48 3.54 6.92
N GLU A 52 -5.25 4.39 6.24
CA GLU A 52 -5.64 5.70 6.77
C GLU A 52 -6.37 5.58 8.11
N ARG A 53 -7.25 4.58 8.25
CA ARG A 53 -8.01 4.36 9.48
C ARG A 53 -7.16 3.76 10.60
N ASP A 54 -6.41 2.70 10.33
CA ASP A 54 -5.63 1.99 11.36
C ASP A 54 -4.40 2.78 11.79
N TYR A 55 -3.79 3.51 10.85
CA TYR A 55 -2.65 4.36 11.10
C TYR A 55 -3.01 5.84 11.22
N ASP A 56 -4.28 6.23 11.31
CA ASP A 56 -4.73 7.63 11.54
C ASP A 56 -3.95 8.66 10.67
N VAL A 57 -3.68 8.30 9.41
CA VAL A 57 -2.96 9.14 8.43
C VAL A 57 -3.90 9.51 7.29
N LEU A 58 -3.57 10.57 6.56
CA LEU A 58 -4.21 10.91 5.31
C LEU A 58 -3.22 10.72 4.18
N LEU A 59 -3.57 9.91 3.19
CA LEU A 59 -2.77 9.68 2.00
C LEU A 59 -3.23 10.61 0.88
N ASP A 60 -2.28 11.12 0.12
CA ASP A 60 -2.58 12.03 -0.98
C ASP A 60 -3.17 11.24 -2.16
N GLU A 61 -4.43 11.54 -2.51
CA GLU A 61 -5.18 10.81 -3.54
C GLU A 61 -4.54 10.97 -4.93
N GLU A 62 -3.99 12.14 -5.27
CA GLU A 62 -3.30 12.35 -6.55
C GLU A 62 -2.02 11.53 -6.62
N ALA A 63 -1.23 11.53 -5.53
CA ALA A 63 -0.01 10.74 -5.50
C ALA A 63 -0.29 9.22 -5.48
N LEU A 64 -1.40 8.79 -4.88
CA LEU A 64 -1.87 7.40 -4.92
C LEU A 64 -2.25 6.95 -6.33
N ASP A 65 -2.86 7.81 -7.13
CA ASP A 65 -3.19 7.51 -8.54
C ASP A 65 -1.91 7.31 -9.37
N ASP A 66 -0.85 8.08 -9.09
CA ASP A 66 0.49 7.91 -9.66
C ASP A 66 1.28 6.71 -9.08
N ALA A 67 0.81 6.10 -7.98
CA ALA A 67 1.50 5.02 -7.28
C ALA A 67 1.15 3.64 -7.85
N GLU A 68 1.60 3.36 -9.06
CA GLU A 68 1.28 2.12 -9.77
C GLU A 68 2.10 0.90 -9.30
N THR A 69 3.15 1.11 -8.50
CA THR A 69 4.03 0.05 -7.97
C THR A 69 4.03 -0.03 -6.44
N PRO A 70 4.32 -1.21 -5.86
CA PRO A 70 4.45 -1.36 -4.41
C PRO A 70 5.49 -0.42 -3.80
N ARG A 71 6.60 -0.15 -4.49
CA ARG A 71 7.62 0.79 -4.02
C ARG A 71 7.07 2.21 -3.88
N GLN A 72 6.38 2.71 -4.90
CA GLN A 72 5.81 4.07 -4.88
C GLN A 72 4.75 4.20 -3.77
N TYR A 73 3.86 3.21 -3.68
CA TYR A 73 2.82 3.19 -2.67
C TYR A 73 3.39 3.15 -1.24
N LEU A 74 4.36 2.27 -0.99
CA LEU A 74 5.01 2.14 0.31
C LEU A 74 5.74 3.44 0.71
N ASP A 75 6.40 4.11 -0.25
CA ASP A 75 7.04 5.39 0.00
C ASP A 75 6.03 6.48 0.38
N LEU A 76 4.88 6.53 -0.29
CA LEU A 76 3.78 7.43 0.05
C LEU A 76 3.26 7.24 1.47
N VAL A 77 2.97 5.99 1.85
CA VAL A 77 2.51 5.67 3.20
C VAL A 77 3.54 6.06 4.24
N ASN A 78 4.81 5.74 3.98
CA ASN A 78 5.90 6.06 4.90
C ASN A 78 6.14 7.56 5.05
N ARG A 79 5.94 8.35 3.99
CA ARG A 79 5.98 9.81 4.08
C ARG A 79 4.85 10.36 4.95
N ALA A 80 3.63 9.84 4.79
CA ALA A 80 2.49 10.28 5.61
C ALA A 80 2.67 9.92 7.09
N LEU A 81 3.15 8.70 7.38
CA LEU A 81 3.49 8.26 8.74
C LEU A 81 4.57 9.15 9.38
N ALA A 82 5.64 9.44 8.63
CA ALA A 82 6.72 10.29 9.11
C ALA A 82 6.24 11.73 9.35
N ALA A 83 5.41 12.28 8.46
CA ALA A 83 4.82 13.61 8.62
C ALA A 83 3.93 13.69 9.87
N ARG A 84 3.16 12.64 10.16
CA ARG A 84 2.32 12.58 11.36
C ARG A 84 3.12 12.52 12.67
N ILE A 85 4.24 11.80 12.67
CA ILE A 85 5.13 11.74 13.85
C ILE A 85 5.84 13.07 14.09
N ALA A 86 6.11 13.83 13.03
CA ALA A 86 6.76 15.14 13.12
C ALA A 86 5.81 16.28 13.55
N ALA A 87 4.49 16.04 13.51
CA ALA A 87 3.44 16.99 13.88
C ALA A 87 3.12 16.96 15.38
#